data_AF-A0A2E5WY22-F1
#
_entry.id   AF-A0A2E5WY22-F1
#
_cell.length_a   1.000
_cell.length_b   1.000
_cell.length_c   1.000
_cell.angle_alpha   90.00
_cell.angle_beta   90.00
_cell.angle_gamma   90.00
#
_symmetry.space_group_name_H-M   'P 1'
#
loop_
_entity.id
_entity.type
_entity.pdbx_description
1 polymer ?
#
loop_
_entity_poly.entity_id
_entity_poly.type
_entity_poly.pdbx_seq_one_letter_code
_entity_poly.pdbx_strand_id
1 'polypeptide(L)'
;MEESLIYYLHCIAIAIESMGVAVIILAAIGSSLLFINQITSKLPWDKSYHTFRTNFAKGILLGLEFLVAGDIIETVTVKPSLDSLYILGLIVLIRTFLSFSL
;
A
#
# COMPACT_ATOMS: atom_id res chain seq x y z
N MET A 1 -20.45 21.06 14.98
CA MET A 1 -19.39 21.51 14.06
C MET A 1 -18.18 20.59 14.11
N GLU A 2 -17.77 20.08 15.28
CA GLU A 2 -16.70 19.08 15.39
C GLU A 2 -17.10 17.70 14.81
N GLU A 3 -18.31 17.19 15.06
CA GLU A 3 -18.74 15.87 14.55
C GLU A 3 -18.79 15.80 13.01
N SER A 4 -19.22 16.88 12.34
CA SER A 4 -19.22 16.94 10.88
C SER A 4 -17.81 16.89 10.30
N LEU A 5 -16.83 17.51 10.97
CA LEU A 5 -15.44 17.52 10.52
C LEU A 5 -14.82 16.11 10.60
N ILE A 6 -15.09 15.40 11.69
CA ILE A 6 -14.63 14.00 11.90
C ILE A 6 -15.18 13.09 10.79
N TYR A 7 -16.47 13.24 10.44
CA TYR A 7 -17.08 12.46 9.37
C TYR A 7 -16.40 12.71 8.00
N TYR A 8 -16.16 13.96 7.63
CA TYR A 8 -15.49 14.28 6.36
C TYR A 8 -14.05 13.77 6.31
N LEU A 9 -13.29 13.91 7.40
CA LEU A 9 -11.91 13.44 7.49
C LEU A 9 -11.82 11.91 7.35
N HIS A 10 -12.73 11.17 7.98
CA HIS A 10 -12.80 9.72 7.84
C HIS A 10 -13.12 9.29 6.41
N CYS A 11 -14.07 9.96 5.74
CA CYS A 11 -14.33 9.68 4.32
C CYS A 11 -13.11 9.95 3.43
N ILE A 12 -12.33 10.98 3.74
CA ILE A 12 -11.08 11.30 3.02
C ILE A 12 -10.02 10.21 3.26
N ALA A 13 -9.86 9.76 4.51
CA ALA A 13 -8.93 8.68 4.85
C ALA A 13 -9.23 7.41 4.04
N ILE A 14 -10.49 6.94 4.08
CA ILE A 14 -10.94 5.77 3.31
C ILE A 14 -10.71 5.96 1.80
N ALA A 15 -11.00 7.15 1.27
CA ALA A 15 -10.78 7.42 -0.14
C ALA A 15 -9.29 7.30 -0.51
N ILE A 16 -8.41 7.87 0.30
CA ILE A 16 -6.95 7.80 0.11
C ILE A 16 -6.44 6.36 0.21
N GLU A 17 -6.90 5.60 1.21
CA GLU A 17 -6.55 4.19 1.37
C GLU A 17 -7.00 3.36 0.17
N SER A 18 -8.24 3.58 -0.28
CA SER A 18 -8.79 2.89 -1.45
C SER A 18 -7.97 3.16 -2.71
N MET A 19 -7.46 4.39 -2.88
CA MET A 19 -6.54 4.75 -3.96
C MET A 19 -5.21 4.01 -3.81
N GLY A 20 -4.65 3.94 -2.60
CA GLY A 20 -3.43 3.18 -2.33
C GLY A 20 -3.56 1.71 -2.69
N VAL A 21 -4.65 1.06 -2.27
CA VAL A 21 -4.97 -0.33 -2.65
C VAL A 21 -5.11 -0.47 -4.16
N ALA A 22 -5.82 0.44 -4.82
CA ALA A 22 -5.99 0.41 -6.27
C ALA A 22 -4.65 0.52 -7.01
N VAL A 23 -3.75 1.40 -6.57
CA VAL A 23 -2.40 1.55 -7.14
C VAL A 23 -1.60 0.27 -7.00
N ILE A 24 -1.64 -0.40 -5.84
CA ILE A 24 -0.95 -1.68 -5.63
C ILE A 24 -1.47 -2.74 -6.60
N ILE A 25 -2.79 -2.85 -6.73
CA ILE A 25 -3.43 -3.82 -7.63
C ILE A 25 -3.05 -3.54 -9.09
N LEU A 26 -3.15 -2.28 -9.53
CA LEU A 26 -2.81 -1.89 -10.89
C LEU A 26 -1.33 -2.12 -11.21
N ALA A 27 -0.44 -1.85 -10.25
CA ALA A 27 0.98 -2.15 -10.41
C ALA A 27 1.23 -3.66 -10.50
N ALA A 28 0.56 -4.47 -9.69
CA ALA A 28 0.66 -5.92 -9.71
C ALA A 28 0.21 -6.49 -11.07
N ILE A 29 -0.96 -6.07 -11.54
CA ILE A 29 -1.51 -6.51 -12.83
C ILE A 29 -0.63 -6.00 -13.98
N GLY A 30 -0.33 -4.70 -14.01
CA GLY A 30 0.44 -4.08 -15.08
C GLY A 30 1.85 -4.66 -15.23
N SER A 31 2.57 -4.81 -14.11
CA SER A 31 3.90 -5.44 -14.14
C SER A 31 3.84 -6.90 -14.59
N SER A 32 2.84 -7.67 -14.12
CA SER A 32 2.66 -9.07 -14.51
C SER A 32 2.37 -9.22 -16.00
N LEU A 33 1.47 -8.41 -16.55
CA LEU A 33 1.16 -8.41 -17.99
C LEU A 33 2.38 -8.05 -18.84
N LEU A 34 3.14 -7.03 -18.41
CA LEU A 34 4.40 -6.66 -19.08
C LEU A 34 5.43 -7.78 -19.02
N PHE A 35 5.52 -8.51 -17.91
CA PHE A 35 6.44 -9.63 -17.76
C PHE A 35 6.08 -10.79 -18.70
N ILE A 36 4.80 -11.16 -18.77
CA ILE A 36 4.30 -12.18 -19.69
C ILE A 36 4.63 -11.81 -21.15
N ASN A 37 4.37 -10.55 -21.54
CA ASN A 37 4.68 -10.06 -22.88
C ASN A 37 6.18 -10.08 -23.20
N GLN A 38 7.05 -9.84 -22.22
CA GLN A 38 8.51 -9.87 -22.42
C GLN A 38 9.03 -11.31 -22.59
N ILE A 39 8.47 -12.26 -21.84
CA ILE A 39 8.80 -13.68 -21.99
C ILE A 39 8.38 -14.19 -23.37
N THR A 40 7.16 -13.86 -23.82
CA THR A 40 6.68 -14.28 -25.16
C THR A 40 7.49 -13.63 -26.29
N SER A 41 8.03 -12.43 -26.06
CA SER A 41 8.92 -11.72 -26.98
C SER A 41 10.38 -12.21 -26.96
N LYS A 42 10.68 -13.31 -26.25
CA LYS A 42 12.02 -13.92 -26.11
C LYS A 42 13.10 -12.99 -25.53
N LEU A 43 12.72 -12.01 -24.69
CA LEU A 43 13.72 -11.25 -23.94
C LEU A 43 14.46 -12.17 -22.94
N PRO A 44 15.74 -11.89 -22.64
CA PRO A 44 16.47 -12.61 -21.59
C PRO A 44 15.71 -12.57 -20.27
N TRP A 45 15.50 -13.75 -19.67
CA TRP A 45 14.73 -13.91 -18.43
C TRP A 45 15.18 -12.94 -17.32
N ASP A 46 16.49 -12.80 -17.14
CA ASP A 46 17.10 -11.92 -16.14
C ASP A 46 16.63 -10.45 -16.27
N LYS A 47 16.63 -9.92 -17.49
CA LYS A 47 16.17 -8.56 -17.78
C LYS A 47 14.68 -8.40 -17.55
N SER A 48 13.88 -9.37 -18.00
CA SER A 48 12.42 -9.36 -17.82
C SER A 48 12.04 -9.41 -16.34
N TYR A 49 12.72 -10.26 -15.57
CA TYR A 49 12.48 -10.41 -14.13
C TYR A 49 12.91 -9.16 -13.35
N HIS A 50 14.08 -8.60 -13.66
CA HIS A 50 14.53 -7.37 -13.03
C HIS A 50 13.56 -6.20 -13.28
N THR A 51 13.07 -6.08 -14.52
CA THR A 51 12.10 -5.04 -14.91
C THR A 51 10.76 -5.24 -14.21
N PHE A 52 10.26 -6.48 -14.16
CA PHE A 52 9.06 -6.85 -13.41
C PHE A 52 9.19 -6.45 -11.94
N ARG A 53 10.25 -6.90 -11.26
CA ARG A 53 10.49 -6.64 -9.84
C ARG A 53 10.59 -5.15 -9.54
N THR A 54 11.26 -4.39 -10.40
CA THR A 54 11.42 -2.94 -10.24
C THR A 54 10.09 -2.21 -10.38
N ASN A 55 9.29 -2.53 -11.40
CA ASN A 55 8.00 -1.88 -11.62
C ASN A 55 6.99 -2.27 -10.53
N PHE A 56 6.99 -3.53 -10.14
CA PHE A 56 6.17 -4.03 -9.04
C PHE A 56 6.51 -3.33 -7.72
N ALA A 57 7.80 -3.26 -7.36
CA ALA A 57 8.26 -2.61 -6.14
C ALA A 57 7.94 -1.11 -6.11
N LYS A 58 8.14 -0.39 -7.23
CA LYS A 58 7.79 1.04 -7.34
C LYS A 58 6.30 1.29 -7.14
N GLY A 59 5.45 0.45 -7.73
CA GLY A 59 4.01 0.57 -7.58
C GLY A 59 3.53 0.25 -6.16
N ILE A 60 4.13 -0.75 -5.51
CA ILE A 60 3.87 -1.01 -4.09
C ILE A 60 4.28 0.17 -3.22
N LEU A 61 5.48 0.72 -3.43
CA LEU A 61 5.98 1.85 -2.65
C LEU A 61 5.02 3.05 -2.75
N LEU A 62 4.58 3.38 -3.96
CA LEU A 62 3.61 4.44 -4.19
C LEU A 62 2.28 4.15 -3.48
N GLY A 63 1.75 2.93 -3.60
CA GLY A 63 0.53 2.54 -2.91
C GLY A 63 0.64 2.61 -1.38
N LEU A 64 1.81 2.30 -0.84
CA LEU A 64 2.10 2.44 0.59
C LEU A 64 2.14 3.90 1.04
N GLU A 65 2.62 4.84 0.22
CA GLU A 65 2.56 6.27 0.55
C GLU A 65 1.11 6.75 0.75
N PHE A 66 0.17 6.28 -0.09
CA PHE A 66 -1.25 6.55 0.08
C PHE A 66 -1.83 5.87 1.33
N LEU A 67 -1.54 4.58 1.55
CA LEU A 67 -2.04 3.86 2.73
C LEU A 67 -1.57 4.52 4.03
N VAL A 68 -0.30 4.91 4.11
CA VAL A 68 0.26 5.62 5.27
C VAL A 68 -0.41 6.99 5.45
N ALA A 69 -0.71 7.71 4.37
CA ALA A 69 -1.43 8.98 4.47
C ALA A 69 -2.85 8.80 5.04
N GLY A 70 -3.55 7.74 4.65
CA GLY A 70 -4.85 7.36 5.22
C GLY A 70 -4.76 7.07 6.72
N ASP A 71 -3.82 6.21 7.12
CA ASP A 71 -3.57 5.85 8.52
C ASP A 71 -3.26 7.07 9.40
N ILE A 72 -2.49 8.04 8.88
CA ILE A 72 -2.18 9.30 9.59
C ILE A 72 -3.46 10.13 9.81
N ILE A 73 -4.34 10.23 8.80
CA ILE A 73 -5.58 11.00 8.92
C ILE A 73 -6.54 10.32 9.91
N GLU A 74 -6.68 9.00 9.84
CA GLU A 74 -7.49 8.20 10.76
C GLU A 74 -7.03 8.39 12.22
N THR A 75 -5.72 8.31 12.47
CA THR A 75 -5.13 8.48 13.81
C THR A 75 -5.23 9.89 14.39
N VAL A 76 -5.30 10.93 13.54
CA VAL A 76 -5.55 12.32 14.00
C VAL A 76 -7.04 12.55 14.29
N THR A 77 -7.92 11.84 13.58
CA THR A 77 -9.38 12.06 13.63
C THR A 77 -10.06 11.31 14.77
N VAL A 78 -9.57 10.11 15.08
CA VAL A 78 -10.02 9.34 16.25
C VAL A 78 -9.14 9.73 17.43
N LYS A 79 -9.72 10.29 18.51
CA LYS A 79 -8.99 10.49 19.78
C LYS A 79 -8.24 9.19 20.09
N PRO A 80 -6.90 9.19 20.14
CA PRO A 80 -6.15 7.95 20.27
C PRO A 80 -6.58 7.24 21.56
N SER A 81 -7.35 6.16 21.41
CA SER A 81 -7.53 5.20 22.48
C SER A 81 -6.24 4.37 22.51
N LEU A 82 -5.64 4.21 23.68
CA LEU A 82 -4.42 3.41 23.79
C LEU A 82 -4.65 1.99 23.26
N ASP A 83 -5.86 1.45 23.44
CA ASP A 83 -6.25 0.12 22.96
C ASP A 83 -6.18 -0.03 21.43
N SER A 84 -6.71 0.93 20.67
CA SER A 84 -6.64 0.90 19.20
C SER A 84 -5.21 1.04 18.68
N LEU A 85 -4.39 1.86 19.36
CA LEU A 85 -2.98 2.07 19.02
C LEU A 85 -2.14 0.80 19.26
N TYR A 86 -2.43 0.04 20.32
CA TYR A 86 -1.75 -1.23 20.61
C TYR A 86 -1.99 -2.29 19.52
N ILE A 87 -3.22 -2.41 19.03
CA ILE A 87 -3.57 -3.39 17.97
C ILE A 87 -2.85 -3.03 16.67
N LEU A 88 -2.88 -1.76 16.27
CA LEU A 88 -2.20 -1.29 15.06
C LEU A 88 -0.68 -1.48 15.15
N GLY A 89 -0.08 -1.12 16.29
CA GLY A 89 1.34 -1.33 16.56
C GLY A 89 1.75 -2.80 16.46
N LEU A 90 0.91 -3.72 16.96
CA LEU A 90 1.16 -5.16 16.87
C LEU A 90 1.14 -5.66 15.41
N ILE A 91 0.18 -5.21 14.61
CA ILE A 91 0.08 -5.58 13.18
C ILE A 91 1.33 -5.11 12.42
N VAL A 92 1.78 -3.87 12.65
CA VAL A 92 3.00 -3.33 12.04
C VAL A 92 4.23 -4.15 12.45
N LEU A 93 4.35 -4.51 13.73
CA LEU A 93 5.48 -5.30 14.25
C LEU A 93 5.54 -6.69 13.62
N ILE A 94 4.40 -7.38 13.49
CA ILE A 94 4.29 -8.67 12.80
C ILE A 94 4.76 -8.51 11.34
N ARG A 95 4.30 -7.45 10.66
CA ARG A 95 4.67 -7.17 9.27
C ARG A 95 6.16 -6.94 9.11
N THR A 96 6.77 -6.14 9.98
CA THR A 96 8.21 -5.88 9.96
C THR A 96 9.01 -7.16 10.21
N PHE A 97 8.61 -7.97 11.19
CA PHE A 97 9.32 -9.22 11.51
C PHE A 97 9.23 -10.23 10.37
N LEU A 98 8.05 -10.42 9.77
CA LEU A 98 7.86 -11.30 8.62
C LEU A 98 8.61 -10.80 7.37
N SER A 99 8.59 -9.49 7.08
CA SER A 99 9.36 -8.93 5.96
C SER A 99 10.87 -8.96 6.18
N PHE A 100 11.36 -8.91 7.42
CA PHE A 100 12.79 -9.03 7.72
C PHE A 100 13.27 -10.48 7.69
N SER A 101 12.37 -11.43 7.96
CA SER A 101 12.66 -12.86 7.95
C SER A 101 12.63 -13.50 6.55
N LEU A 102 12.22 -12.77 5.51
CA LEU A 102 12.14 -13.22 4.12
C LEU A 102 13.28 -12.63 3.28
#